data_AF-A0A7I7TCK4-F1
#
_entry.id   AF-A0A7I7TCK4-F1
#
_cell.length_a   1.000
_cell.length_b   1.000
_cell.length_c   1.000
_cell.angle_alpha   90.00
_cell.angle_beta   90.00
_cell.angle_gamma   90.00
#
_symmetry.space_group_name_H-M   'P 1'
#
loop_
_entity.id
_entity.type
_entity.pdbx_description
1 polymer ?
#
loop_
_entity_poly.entity_id
_entity_poly.type
_entity_poly.pdbx_seq_one_letter_code
_entity_poly.pdbx_strand_id
1 'polypeptide(L)' 'MCGSTPAKGYALFYCFPDDYIGWDNVDAMPTVYRKGGEFAVATLLAACAPASPPMMSWRTY' A
#
# COMPACT_ATOMS: atom_id res chain seq x y z
N MET A 1 6.55 -8.71 -5.75
CA MET A 1 7.88 -8.21 -6.10
C MET A 1 7.75 -6.71 -6.29
N CYS A 2 8.65 -5.91 -5.72
CA CYS A 2 8.80 -4.48 -6.02
C CYS A 2 10.18 -4.34 -6.67
N GLY A 3 10.24 -4.15 -7.98
CA GLY A 3 11.46 -4.37 -8.75
C GLY A 3 12.07 -5.76 -8.47
N SER A 4 13.32 -5.79 -7.99
CA SER A 4 14.05 -7.00 -7.61
C SER A 4 13.85 -7.47 -6.17
N THR A 5 13.06 -6.74 -5.36
CA THR A 5 12.89 -7.06 -3.93
C THR A 5 11.68 -7.98 -3.71
N PRO A 6 11.87 -9.16 -3.08
CA PRO A 6 10.77 -10.02 -2.71
C PRO A 6 9.94 -9.38 -1.61
N ALA A 7 8.65 -9.20 -1.89
CA ALA A 7 7.69 -8.65 -0.93
C ALA A 7 7.09 -9.72 0.01
N LYS A 8 7.79 -10.85 0.18
CA LYS A 8 7.31 -11.99 0.95
C LYS A 8 7.38 -11.64 2.45
N GLY A 9 6.25 -11.81 3.15
CA GLY A 9 6.14 -11.53 4.59
C GLY A 9 5.62 -10.13 4.94
N TYR A 10 5.39 -9.26 3.95
CA TYR A 10 4.69 -7.98 4.15
C TYR A 10 3.20 -8.15 3.92
N ALA A 11 2.37 -7.60 4.81
CA ALA A 11 0.92 -7.57 4.63
C ALA A 11 0.49 -6.57 3.54
N LEU A 12 1.24 -5.47 3.41
CA LEU A 12 0.97 -4.32 2.55
C LEU A 12 2.30 -3.56 2.36
N PHE A 13 2.60 -3.14 1.14
CA PHE A 13 3.79 -2.36 0.82
C PHE A 13 3.56 -1.43 -0.37
N TYR A 14 4.24 -0.29 -0.35
CA TYR A 14 4.30 0.65 -1.46
C TYR A 14 5.66 0.55 -2.16
N CYS A 15 5.63 0.49 -3.48
CA CYS A 15 6.79 0.38 -4.35
C CYS A 15 7.02 1.70 -5.09
N PHE A 16 8.12 2.37 -4.77
CA PHE A 16 8.65 3.51 -5.54
C PHE A 16 9.82 3.03 -6.42
N PRO A 17 9.95 3.45 -7.70
CA PRO A 17 9.20 4.49 -8.42
C PRO A 17 7.98 4.00 -9.23
N ASP A 18 7.62 2.72 -9.14
CA ASP A 18 6.54 2.12 -9.95
C ASP A 18 5.12 2.56 -9.52
N ASP A 19 5.01 3.42 -8.51
CA ASP A 19 3.75 3.88 -7.90
C ASP A 19 2.75 2.74 -7.65
N TYR A 20 3.28 1.58 -7.25
CA TYR A 20 2.52 0.35 -7.12
C TYR A 20 2.30 -0.01 -5.64
N ILE A 21 1.05 -0.31 -5.28
CA ILE A 21 0.69 -0.83 -3.96
C ILE A 21 0.44 -2.33 -4.11
N GLY A 22 1.24 -3.12 -3.41
CA GLY A 22 1.05 -4.56 -3.31
C GLY A 22 0.56 -4.95 -1.92
N TRP A 23 -0.32 -5.92 -1.86
CA TRP A 23 -0.81 -6.49 -0.60
C TRP A 23 -0.85 -8.01 -0.69
N ASP A 24 -0.82 -8.66 0.46
CA ASP A 24 -0.99 -10.10 0.53
C ASP A 24 -2.48 -10.46 0.47
N ASN A 25 -2.86 -11.12 -0.62
CA ASN A 25 -4.23 -11.57 -0.88
C ASN A 25 -4.53 -12.99 -0.34
N VAL A 26 -3.52 -13.69 0.19
CA VAL A 26 -3.69 -15.09 0.65
C VAL A 26 -4.02 -15.14 2.13
N ASP A 27 -3.27 -14.42 2.98
CA ASP A 27 -3.43 -14.52 4.43
C ASP A 27 -3.81 -13.19 5.09
N ALA A 28 -3.06 -12.12 4.81
CA ALA A 28 -3.18 -10.85 5.51
C ALA A 28 -4.50 -10.13 5.20
N MET A 29 -4.83 -9.88 3.93
CA MET A 29 -6.10 -9.23 3.56
C MET A 29 -7.34 -10.00 3.96
N PRO A 30 -7.41 -11.32 3.74
CA PRO A 30 -8.53 -12.10 4.25
C PRO A 30 -8.68 -12.00 5.78
N THR A 31 -7.57 -11.92 6.52
CA THR A 31 -7.62 -11.76 7.99
C THR A 31 -8.11 -10.38 8.40
N VAL A 32 -7.65 -9.32 7.75
CA VAL A 32 -8.11 -7.94 8.01
C VAL A 32 -9.59 -7.81 7.68
N TYR A 33 -10.03 -8.35 6.55
CA TYR A 33 -11.44 -8.37 6.16
C TYR A 33 -12.30 -9.11 7.19
N ARG A 34 -11.89 -10.31 7.64
CA ARG A 34 -12.65 -11.08 8.64
C ARG A 34 -12.72 -10.41 10.01
N LYS A 35 -11.67 -9.70 10.43
CA LYS A 35 -11.59 -9.09 11.77
C LYS A 35 -12.12 -7.67 11.84
N GLY A 36 -11.91 -6.88 10.79
CA GLY A 36 -12.20 -5.44 10.77
C GLY A 36 -13.17 -5.03 9.65
N GLY A 37 -13.62 -5.95 8.81
CA GLY A 37 -14.55 -5.69 7.72
C GLY A 37 -13.96 -4.79 6.64
N GLU A 38 -14.82 -4.31 5.76
CA GLU A 38 -14.44 -3.48 4.61
C GLU A 38 -13.80 -2.16 5.03
N PHE A 39 -14.24 -1.58 6.15
CA PHE A 39 -13.68 -0.33 6.67
C PHE A 39 -12.21 -0.47 7.08
N ALA A 40 -11.83 -1.59 7.69
CA ALA A 40 -10.43 -1.83 8.04
C ALA A 40 -9.56 -2.05 6.80
N VAL A 41 -10.08 -2.75 5.78
CA VAL A 41 -9.40 -2.92 4.49
C VAL A 41 -9.23 -1.57 3.80
N ALA A 42 -10.29 -0.77 3.70
CA ALA A 42 -10.25 0.56 3.08
C ALA A 42 -9.29 1.51 3.81
N THR A 43 -9.33 1.53 5.15
CA THR A 43 -8.43 2.35 5.96
C THR A 43 -6.97 1.95 5.78
N LEU A 44 -6.69 0.64 5.76
CA LEU A 44 -5.33 0.13 5.57
C LEU A 44 -4.79 0.49 4.18
N LEU A 45 -5.59 0.33 3.12
CA LEU A 45 -5.21 0.73 1.77
C LEU A 45 -5.00 2.25 1.67
N ALA A 46 -5.88 3.05 2.28
CA ALA A 46 -5.76 4.50 2.30
C ALA A 46 -4.50 4.99 3.06
N ALA A 47 -4.09 4.29 4.12
CA ALA A 47 -2.88 4.61 4.88
C ALA A 47 -1.57 4.34 4.10
N CYS A 48 -1.62 3.46 3.09
CA CYS A 48 -0.47 3.11 2.25
C CYS A 48 -0.49 3.74 0.87
N ALA A 49 -1.64 4.21 0.41
CA ALA A 49 -1.69 5.10 -0.72
C ALA A 49 -0.80 6.31 -0.38
N PRO A 50 0.30 6.55 -1.11
CA PRO A 50 1.00 7.80 -0.95
C PRO A 50 -0.05 8.89 -1.14
N ALA A 51 -0.08 9.88 -0.25
CA ALA A 51 -0.83 11.09 -0.48
C ALA A 51 -0.17 11.86 -1.63
N SER A 52 -0.21 11.33 -2.86
CA SER A 52 0.10 12.10 -4.05
C SER A 52 -1.10 13.00 -4.28
N PRO A 53 -0.90 14.31 -4.07
CA PRO A 53 -0.41 15.05 -5.20
C PRO A 53 1.06 15.39 -5.01
N PRO A 54 1.89 15.32 -6.06
CA PRO A 54 3.05 16.19 -6.11
C PRO A 54 2.53 17.62 -6.31
N MET A 55 1.95 18.24 -5.28
CA MET A 55 1.68 19.68 -5.23
C MET A 55 2.37 20.39 -4.07
N MET A 56 3.11 19.67 -3.23
CA MET A 56 3.71 20.27 -2.04
C MET A 56 5.16 19.79 -1.81
N SER A 57 5.98 19.84 -2.85
CA SER A 57 7.44 19.84 -2.71
C SER A 57 8.05 20.67 -3.83
N TRP A 58 8.14 21.98 -3.57
CA TRP A 58 9.20 22.88 -4.03
C TRP A 58 9.98 22.47 -5.29
N ARG A 59 9.32 22.59 -6.45
CA ARG A 59 10.01 23.09 -7.64
C ARG A 59 9.57 24.55 -7.82
N THR A 60 10.20 25.42 -7.04
CA THR A 60 10.44 26.80 -7.48
C THR A 60 11.18 26.73 -8.80
N TYR A 61 10.44 26.84 -9.90
CA TYR A 61 10.83 27.52 -11.12
C TYR A 61 9.57 28.14 -11.71
#